data_AF-A0A938MH63-F1
#
_entry.id   AF-A0A938MH63-F1
#
_cell.length_a   1.000
_cell.length_b   1.000
_cell.length_c   1.000
_cell.angle_alpha   90.00
_cell.angle_beta   90.00
_cell.angle_gamma   90.00
#
_symmetry.space_group_name_H-M   'P 1'
#
loop_
_entity.id
_entity.type
_entity.pdbx_description
1 polymer ?
#
loop_
_entity_poly.entity_id
_entity_poly.type
_entity_poly.pdbx_seq_one_letter_code
_entity_poly.pdbx_strand_id
1 'polypeptide(L)' 'MERCMSLITIKHEDGLRFTVSIRDHKITVDAPADQGGGGQGPAPVEMLTSALGACMAMHVAKYCQTAKLPHQGFT' A
#
# COMPACT_ATOMS: atom_id res chain seq x y z
N MET A 1 -9.71 6.90 -27.83
CA MET A 1 -9.87 5.74 -26.93
C MET A 1 -9.26 6.12 -25.60
N GLU A 2 -10.08 6.76 -24.77
CA GLU A 2 -9.69 7.32 -23.49
C GLU A 2 -9.23 6.20 -22.56
N ARG A 3 -7.98 6.28 -22.10
CA ARG A 3 -7.51 5.48 -20.96
C ARG A 3 -8.31 5.95 -19.76
N CYS A 4 -9.41 5.25 -19.45
CA CYS A 4 -10.11 5.36 -18.19
C CYS A 4 -9.05 5.39 -17.09
N MET A 5 -9.03 6.46 -16.29
CA MET A 5 -8.14 6.58 -15.13
C MET A 5 -8.22 5.26 -14.37
N SER A 6 -7.08 4.63 -14.11
CA SER A 6 -7.01 3.37 -13.37
C SER A 6 -7.57 3.60 -11.97
N LEU A 7 -8.87 3.41 -11.81
CA LEU A 7 -9.60 3.69 -10.59
C LEU A 7 -9.15 2.69 -9.53
N ILE A 8 -8.94 3.16 -8.31
CA ILE A 8 -8.81 2.28 -7.15
C ILE A 8 -10.21 1.77 -6.85
N THR A 9 -10.40 0.46 -6.78
CA THR A 9 -11.67 -0.15 -6.36
C THR A 9 -11.49 -0.89 -5.05
N ILE A 10 -12.51 -0.83 -4.21
CA ILE A 10 -12.55 -1.49 -2.91
C ILE A 10 -13.78 -2.38 -2.92
N LYS A 11 -13.57 -3.69 -2.78
CA LYS A 11 -14.63 -4.69 -2.72
C LYS A 11 -14.66 -5.29 -1.31
N HIS A 12 -15.82 -5.28 -0.67
CA HIS A 12 -16.05 -6.05 0.54
C HIS A 12 -16.12 -7.55 0.20
N GLU A 13 -15.42 -8.38 0.96
CA GLU A 13 -15.43 -9.83 0.77
C GLU A 13 -16.30 -10.50 1.84
N ASP A 14 -15.99 -10.28 3.12
CA ASP A 14 -16.78 -10.67 4.29
C ASP A 14 -16.27 -9.89 5.52
N GLY A 15 -16.97 -9.98 6.66
CA GLY A 15 -16.49 -9.43 7.94
C GLY A 15 -15.92 -8.00 7.81
N LEU A 16 -14.67 -7.82 8.28
CA LEU A 16 -13.88 -6.60 8.12
C LEU A 16 -12.79 -6.72 7.04
N ARG A 17 -12.98 -7.65 6.08
CA ARG A 17 -12.04 -7.95 5.01
C ARG A 17 -12.47 -7.34 3.67
N PHE A 18 -11.52 -6.70 3.01
CA PHE A 18 -11.70 -6.03 1.73
C PHE A 18 -10.60 -6.42 0.75
N THR A 19 -10.94 -6.48 -0.53
CA THR A 19 -9.98 -6.52 -1.64
C THR A 19 -9.86 -5.12 -2.24
N VAL A 20 -8.65 -4.55 -2.20
CA VAL A 20 -8.31 -3.31 -2.89
C VAL A 20 -7.66 -3.65 -4.23
N SER A 21 -8.21 -3.17 -5.33
CA SER A 21 -7.62 -3.34 -6.67
C SER A 21 -7.03 -2.02 -7.17
N ILE A 22 -5.76 -2.04 -7.57
CA ILE A 22 -5.01 -0.89 -8.07
C ILE A 22 -4.25 -1.34 -9.31
N ARG A 23 -4.66 -0.89 -10.50
CA ARG A 23 -4.12 -1.42 -11.78
C ARG A 23 -4.26 -2.96 -11.81
N ASP A 24 -3.17 -3.67 -12.00
CA ASP A 24 -3.12 -5.15 -12.04
C ASP A 24 -2.83 -5.78 -10.65
N HIS A 25 -2.77 -4.96 -9.60
CA HIS A 25 -2.50 -5.42 -8.24
C HIS A 25 -3.79 -5.61 -7.45
N LYS A 26 -3.83 -6.69 -6.66
CA LYS A 26 -4.86 -6.94 -5.65
C LYS A 26 -4.22 -7.03 -4.28
N ILE A 27 -4.77 -6.31 -3.32
CA ILE A 27 -4.27 -6.23 -1.97
C ILE A 27 -5.42 -6.58 -1.04
N THR A 28 -5.22 -7.58 -0.18
CA THR A 28 -6.16 -7.90 0.89
C THR A 28 -5.90 -6.96 2.06
N VAL A 29 -6.96 -6.31 2.54
CA VAL A 29 -6.97 -5.47 3.74
C VAL A 29 -7.94 -6.10 4.71
N ASP A 30 -7.51 -6.35 5.94
CA ASP A 30 -8.32 -7.00 6.96
C ASP A 30 -7.97 -6.41 8.33
N ALA A 31 -8.97 -6.23 9.18
CA ALA A 31 -8.71 -5.84 10.55
C ALA A 31 -8.05 -7.00 11.33
N PRO A 32 -7.23 -6.71 12.34
CA PRO A 32 -6.68 -7.76 13.19
C PRO A 32 -7.80 -8.46 13.99
N ALA A 33 -7.52 -9.69 14.44
CA ALA A 33 -8.52 -10.55 15.09
C ALA A 33 -9.07 -9.96 16.39
N ASP A 34 -8.23 -9.23 17.14
CA ASP A 34 -8.60 -8.52 18.37
C ASP A 34 -9.52 -7.30 18.13
N GLN A 35 -9.67 -6.87 16.88
CA GLN A 35 -10.58 -5.81 16.43
C GLN A 35 -11.78 -6.36 15.62
N GLY A 36 -11.99 -7.68 15.64
CA GLY A 36 -13.13 -8.33 14.98
C GLY A 36 -12.93 -8.64 13.50
N GLY A 37 -11.70 -8.54 12.99
CA GLY A 37 -11.35 -8.98 11.64
C GLY A 37 -10.75 -10.39 11.58
N GLY A 38 -10.31 -10.79 10.39
CA GLY A 38 -9.68 -12.10 10.14
C GLY A 38 -8.15 -12.07 10.15
N GLY A 39 -7.53 -10.88 10.22
CA GLY A 39 -6.08 -10.72 10.20
C GLY A 39 -5.40 -11.24 8.92
N GLN A 40 -6.12 -11.33 7.80
CA GLN A 40 -5.60 -11.90 6.54
C GLN A 40 -4.82 -10.91 5.66
N GLY A 41 -4.63 -9.68 6.13
CA GLY A 41 -3.87 -8.63 5.48
C GLY A 41 -3.57 -7.49 6.45
N PRO A 42 -2.80 -6.48 6.04
CA PRO A 42 -2.59 -5.29 6.85
C PRO A 42 -3.92 -4.60 7.15
N ALA A 43 -4.03 -4.03 8.34
CA ALA A 43 -5.11 -3.13 8.68
C ALA A 43 -5.05 -1.88 7.79
N PRO A 44 -6.18 -1.19 7.54
CA PRO A 44 -6.20 0.02 6.73
C PRO A 44 -5.16 1.08 7.16
N VAL A 45 -4.96 1.23 8.47
CA VAL A 45 -4.00 2.19 9.03
C VAL A 45 -2.55 1.78 8.74
N GLU A 46 -2.23 0.49 8.82
CA GLU A 46 -0.89 -0.04 8.50
C GLU A 46 -0.59 0.10 7.02
N MET A 47 -1.59 -0.12 6.16
CA MET A 47 -1.45 0.09 4.72
C MET A 47 -1.21 1.58 4.40
N LEU A 48 -1.91 2.49 5.09
CA LEU A 48 -1.73 3.93 4.94
C LEU A 48 -0.33 4.39 5.37
N THR A 49 0.14 3.97 6.54
CA THR A 49 1.48 4.33 7.04
C THR A 49 2.58 3.74 6.15
N SER A 50 2.39 2.54 5.63
CA SER A 50 3.31 1.91 4.67
C SER A 50 3.40 2.72 3.37
N ALA A 51 2.26 3.17 2.83
CA ALA A 51 2.24 4.00 1.62
C ALA A 51 2.95 5.35 1.84
N LEU A 52 2.76 5.97 3.01
CA LEU A 52 3.45 7.21 3.38
C LEU A 52 4.95 7.00 3.53
N GLY A 53 5.38 5.97 4.26
CA GLY A 53 6.79 5.62 4.43
C GLY A 53 7.48 5.36 3.11
N ALA A 54 6.83 4.60 2.22
CA ALA A 54 7.33 4.35 0.87
C ALA A 54 7.47 5.64 0.05
N CYS A 55 6.50 6.58 0.16
CA CYS A 55 6.58 7.87 -0.50
C CYS A 55 7.82 8.67 -0.06
N MET A 56 8.05 8.76 1.25
CA MET A 56 9.24 9.43 1.79
C MET A 56 10.53 8.72 1.37
N ALA A 57 10.58 7.40 1.45
CA ALA A 57 11.72 6.61 1.01
C ALA A 57 12.05 6.82 -0.47
N MET A 58 11.04 6.91 -1.35
CA MET A 58 11.26 7.22 -2.77
C MET A 58 11.91 8.60 -2.97
N HIS A 59 11.51 9.60 -2.19
CA HIS A 59 12.14 10.92 -2.23
C HIS A 59 13.60 10.87 -1.75
N VAL A 60 13.87 10.17 -0.65
CA VAL A 60 15.23 9.98 -0.12
C VAL A 60 16.11 9.24 -1.12
N ALA A 61 15.62 8.14 -1.71
CA ALA A 61 16.33 7.38 -2.72
C ALA A 61 16.70 8.26 -3.93
N LYS A 62 15.75 9.08 -4.41
CA LYS A 62 15.97 10.02 -5.52
C LYS A 62 17.02 11.08 -5.18
N TYR A 63 17.00 11.62 -3.96
CA TYR A 63 18.02 12.54 -3.49
C TYR A 63 19.41 11.88 -3.48
N CYS A 64 19.55 10.71 -2.85
CA CYS A 64 20.82 10.00 -2.76
C CYS A 64 21.37 9.64 -4.16
N GLN A 65 20.51 9.23 -5.10
CA GLN A 65 20.91 9.02 -6.50
C GLN A 65 21.51 10.28 -7.13
N THR A 66 20.87 11.43 -6.92
CA THR A 66 21.32 12.73 -7.48
C THR A 66 22.63 13.18 -6.83
N ALA A 67 22.77 12.97 -5.52
CA ALA A 67 23.95 13.29 -4.73
C ALA A 67 25.08 12.24 -4.85
N LYS A 68 24.88 11.16 -5.63
CA LYS A 68 25.82 10.02 -5.78
C LYS A 68 26.19 9.34 -4.46
N LEU A 69 25.23 9.24 -3.55
CA LEU A 69 25.37 8.54 -2.28
C LEU A 69 24.88 7.08 -2.38
N PRO A 70 25.38 6.17 -1.53
CA PRO A 70 24.81 4.84 -1.37
C PRO A 70 23.31 4.93 -1.03
N HIS A 71 22.48 4.12 -1.69
CA HIS A 71 21.02 4.23 -1.60
C HIS A 71 20.30 2.87 -1.68
N GLN A 72 21.04 1.77 -1.63
CA GLN A 72 20.47 0.42 -1.60
C GLN A 72 20.39 -0.07 -0.15
N GLY A 73 19.27 -0.70 0.22
CA GLY A 73 19.12 -1.40 1.50
C GLY A 73 18.91 -0.52 2.73
N PHE A 74 18.53 0.76 2.58
CA PHE A 74 18.15 1.60 3.73
C PHE A 74 16.72 1.30 4.19
N THR A 75 16.45 1.50 5.48
CA THR A 75 15.13 1.32 6.13
C THR A 75 14.82 2.53 6.99
#